data_AF-A0A2B3TS54-F1
#
_entry.id   AF-A0A2B3TS54-F1
#
_cell.length_a   1.000
_cell.length_b   1.000
_cell.length_c   1.000
_cell.angle_alpha   90.00
_cell.angle_beta   90.00
_cell.angle_gamma   90.00
#
_symmetry.space_group_name_H-M   'P 1'
#
loop_
_entity.id
_entity.type
_entity.pdbx_description
1 polymer ?
#
loop_
_entity_poly.entity_id
_entity_poly.type
_entity_poly.pdbx_seq_one_letter_code
_entity_poly.pdbx_strand_id
1 'polypeptide(L)' 'MTNTKVSQTKVEGTKMWKDDNAKDRPKAIKVDLLQSGKVIATQEVSTATGWKYEFKDLAAYDADGKAYKYEVKE' A
#
# COMPACT_ATOMS: atom_id res chain seq x y z
N MET A 1 26.10 -19.85 7.78
CA MET A 1 24.92 -19.44 6.98
C MET A 1 24.07 -18.55 7.87
N THR A 2 24.08 -17.24 7.63
CA THR A 2 23.38 -16.27 8.48
C THR A 2 21.90 -16.30 8.11
N ASN A 3 21.05 -16.73 9.04
CA ASN A 3 19.60 -16.78 8.84
C ASN A 3 19.03 -15.35 9.01
N THR A 4 19.00 -14.58 7.93
CA THR A 4 18.40 -13.24 7.93
C THR A 4 16.89 -13.40 7.86
N LYS A 5 16.23 -13.43 9.03
CA LYS A 5 14.78 -13.31 9.13
C LYS A 5 14.41 -11.86 8.80
N VAL A 6 14.20 -11.57 7.52
CA VAL A 6 13.56 -10.32 7.11
C VAL A 6 12.12 -10.42 7.61
N SER A 7 11.77 -9.69 8.67
CA SER A 7 10.38 -9.55 9.09
C SER A 7 9.65 -8.82 7.95
N GLN A 8 9.03 -9.57 7.05
CA GLN A 8 8.27 -9.00 5.94
C GLN A 8 7.00 -8.38 6.50
N THR A 9 6.77 -7.11 6.18
CA THR A 9 5.54 -6.41 6.48
C THR A 9 4.62 -6.44 5.26
N LYS A 10 3.32 -6.40 5.51
CA LYS A 10 2.27 -6.32 4.48
C LYS A 10 1.40 -5.13 4.79
N VAL A 11 1.06 -4.37 3.76
CA VAL A 11 0.10 -3.25 3.84
C VAL A 11 -1.05 -3.56 2.90
N GLU A 12 -2.23 -3.75 3.44
CA GLU A 12 -3.46 -3.96 2.68
C GLU A 12 -4.57 -3.04 3.14
N GLY A 13 -5.50 -2.76 2.24
CA GLY A 13 -6.67 -1.98 2.56
C GLY A 13 -7.74 -2.11 1.48
N THR A 14 -8.91 -1.58 1.81
CA THR A 14 -10.06 -1.54 0.89
C THR A 14 -10.60 -0.12 0.89
N LYS A 15 -10.69 0.49 -0.30
CA LYS A 15 -11.33 1.79 -0.46
C LYS A 15 -12.84 1.62 -0.33
N MET A 16 -13.43 2.32 0.64
CA MET A 16 -14.87 2.38 0.83
C MET A 16 -15.37 3.80 0.55
N TRP A 17 -16.35 3.90 -0.33
CA TRP A 17 -17.06 5.15 -0.61
C TRP A 17 -18.21 5.29 0.38
N LYS A 18 -18.23 6.36 1.18
CA LYS A 18 -19.31 6.64 2.16
C LYS A 18 -20.47 7.42 1.55
N ASP A 19 -20.32 7.88 0.30
CA ASP A 19 -21.39 8.55 -0.45
C ASP A 19 -22.31 7.53 -1.14
N ASP A 20 -23.55 7.93 -1.39
CA ASP A 20 -24.49 7.17 -2.22
C ASP A 20 -24.31 7.46 -3.73
N ASN A 21 -23.38 8.35 -4.10
CA ASN A 21 -23.28 8.80 -5.48
C ASN A 21 -22.29 7.95 -6.30
N ALA A 22 -22.77 6.80 -6.76
CA ALA A 22 -22.00 5.91 -7.64
C ALA A 22 -21.74 6.47 -9.05
N LYS A 23 -22.47 7.50 -9.49
CA LYS A 23 -22.40 8.02 -10.88
C LYS A 23 -21.17 8.87 -11.17
N ASP A 24 -20.63 9.55 -10.16
CA ASP A 24 -19.46 10.44 -10.30
C ASP A 24 -18.15 9.78 -9.85
N ARG A 25 -18.18 8.47 -9.54
CA ARG A 25 -16.99 7.75 -9.08
C ARG A 25 -16.00 7.57 -10.23
N PRO A 26 -14.70 7.81 -10.00
CA PRO A 26 -13.69 7.50 -11.00
C PRO A 26 -13.67 5.99 -11.26
N LYS A 27 -13.31 5.58 -12.49
CA LYS A 27 -13.21 4.17 -12.84
C LYS A 27 -12.08 3.44 -12.10
N ALA A 28 -11.06 4.19 -11.69
CA ALA A 28 -9.95 3.73 -10.89
C ALA A 28 -9.36 4.88 -10.07
N ILE A 29 -8.72 4.55 -8.95
CA ILE A 29 -7.88 5.45 -8.16
C ILE A 29 -6.46 4.91 -8.14
N LYS A 30 -5.49 5.78 -7.89
CA LYS A 30 -4.11 5.36 -7.65
C LYS A 30 -3.85 5.40 -6.15
N VAL A 31 -3.23 4.34 -5.64
CA VAL A 31 -2.86 4.22 -4.24
C VAL A 31 -1.34 4.13 -4.19
N ASP A 32 -0.72 5.15 -3.64
CA ASP A 32 0.72 5.24 -3.44
C ASP A 32 1.09 4.70 -2.07
N LEU A 33 2.03 3.76 -2.03
CA LEU A 33 2.70 3.33 -0.81
C LEU A 33 3.97 4.14 -0.63
N LEU A 34 4.04 4.86 0.48
CA LEU A 34 5.20 5.62 0.91
C LEU A 34 5.96 4.84 1.98
N GLN A 35 7.27 4.75 1.82
CA GLN A 35 8.22 4.24 2.78
C GLN A 35 9.08 5.40 3.28
N SER A 36 8.98 5.71 4.57
CA SER A 36 9.69 6.84 5.21
C SER A 36 9.51 8.17 4.45
N GLY A 37 8.30 8.39 3.90
CA GLY A 37 7.94 9.60 3.16
C GLY A 37 8.24 9.58 1.65
N LYS A 38 8.84 8.51 1.11
CA LYS A 38 9.12 8.34 -0.32
C LYS A 38 8.17 7.31 -0.94
N VAL A 39 7.58 7.62 -2.09
CA VAL A 39 6.78 6.63 -2.85
C VAL A 39 7.68 5.50 -3.32
N ILE A 40 7.32 4.26 -2.98
CA ILE A 40 8.04 3.05 -3.38
C ILE A 40 7.21 2.12 -4.27
N ALA A 41 5.89 2.25 -4.23
CA ALA A 41 4.98 1.50 -5.08
C ALA A 41 3.70 2.31 -5.31
N THR A 42 3.08 2.08 -6.45
CA THR A 42 1.77 2.64 -6.80
C THR A 42 0.91 1.51 -7.32
N GLN A 43 -0.32 1.39 -6.82
CA GLN A 43 -1.28 0.40 -7.29
C GLN A 43 -2.54 1.11 -7.80
N GLU A 44 -2.97 0.74 -9.00
CA GLU A 44 -4.25 1.18 -9.51
C GLU A 44 -5.35 0.29 -8.94
N VAL A 45 -6.34 0.91 -8.30
CA VAL A 45 -7.43 0.25 -7.60
C VAL A 45 -8.73 0.64 -8.28
N SER A 46 -9.55 -0.33 -8.64
CA SER A 46 -10.78 -0.10 -9.38
C SER A 46 -11.89 -1.03 -8.90
N THR A 47 -13.07 -0.87 -9.47
CA THR A 47 -14.17 -1.81 -9.28
C THR A 47 -13.77 -3.24 -9.65
N ALA A 48 -12.90 -3.42 -10.65
CA ALA A 48 -12.43 -4.73 -11.10
C ALA A 48 -11.54 -5.42 -10.04
N THR A 49 -10.79 -4.65 -9.25
CA THR A 49 -10.01 -5.18 -8.11
C THR A 49 -10.83 -5.23 -6.82
N GLY A 50 -12.14 -4.94 -6.89
CA GLY A 50 -13.01 -4.87 -5.72
C GLY A 50 -12.62 -3.75 -4.75
N TRP A 51 -11.99 -2.68 -5.27
CA TRP A 51 -11.47 -1.57 -4.47
C TRP A 51 -10.40 -1.95 -3.44
N LYS A 52 -9.72 -3.10 -3.65
CA LYS A 52 -8.67 -3.60 -2.76
C LYS A 52 -7.28 -3.28 -3.29
N TYR A 53 -6.36 -3.02 -2.38
CA TYR A 53 -4.93 -2.93 -2.65
C TYR A 53 -4.15 -3.77 -1.63
N GLU A 54 -3.01 -4.29 -2.07
CA GLU A 54 -2.16 -5.14 -1.26
C GLU A 54 -0.70 -4.97 -1.70
N PHE A 55 0.13 -4.51 -0.77
CA PHE A 55 1.57 -4.42 -0.92
C PHE A 55 2.23 -5.48 -0.02
N LYS A 56 2.93 -6.41 -0.65
CA LYS A 56 3.63 -7.54 0.00
C LYS A 56 5.13 -7.31 0.01
N ASP A 57 5.83 -8.17 0.76
CA ASP A 57 7.28 -8.27 0.76
C ASP A 57 7.98 -6.95 1.12
N LEU A 58 7.35 -6.15 1.98
CA LEU A 58 7.90 -4.87 2.42
C LEU A 58 8.95 -5.12 3.51
N ALA A 59 10.10 -4.47 3.37
CA ALA A 59 11.17 -4.58 4.37
C ALA A 59 10.73 -3.92 5.69
N ALA A 60 10.91 -4.56 6.84
CA ALA A 60 10.64 -3.91 8.11
C ALA A 60 11.69 -2.86 8.48
N TYR A 61 12.95 -3.01 8.03
CA TYR A 61 14.08 -2.19 8.44
C TYR A 61 14.97 -1.82 7.25
N ASP A 62 15.61 -0.65 7.32
CA ASP A 62 16.62 -0.20 6.35
C ASP A 62 17.98 -0.87 6.57
N ALA A 63 18.96 -0.50 5.73
CA ALA A 63 20.31 -1.04 5.80
C ALA A 63 21.04 -0.71 7.11
N ASP A 64 20.61 0.36 7.80
CA ASP A 64 21.15 0.80 9.09
C ASP A 64 20.40 0.17 10.28
N GLY A 65 19.39 -0.67 10.02
CA GLY A 65 18.57 -1.34 11.04
C GLY A 65 17.44 -0.48 11.61
N LYS A 66 17.11 0.66 11.01
CA LYS A 66 16.00 1.52 11.44
C LYS A 66 14.69 1.06 10.80
N ALA A 67 13.63 1.02 11.62
CA ALA A 67 12.32 0.58 11.15
C ALA A 67 11.74 1.52 10.09
N TYR A 68 11.26 0.94 8.98
CA TYR A 68 10.55 1.69 7.95
C TYR A 68 9.15 2.08 8.42
N LYS A 69 8.77 3.33 8.15
CA LYS A 69 7.40 3.80 8.34
C LYS A 69 6.66 3.69 7.01
N TYR A 70 5.57 2.93 6.98
CA TYR A 70 4.72 2.80 5.80
C TYR A 70 3.48 3.67 5.93
N GLU A 71 3.17 4.43 4.89
CA GLU A 71 1.99 5.27 4.77
C GLU A 71 1.35 5.06 3.41
N VAL A 72 0.03 5.13 3.35
CA VAL A 72 -0.73 4.99 2.09
C VAL A 72 -1.36 6.33 1.76
N LYS A 73 -1.23 6.77 0.50
CA LYS A 73 -1.86 7.97 -0.05
C LYS A 73 -2.68 7.64 -1.30
N GLU A 74 -3.73 8.41 -1.52
CA GLU A 74 -4.62 8.37 -2.69
C GLU A 74 -4.44 9.64 -3.52
#